data_AF-A0A830EF32-F1
#
_entry.id   AF-A0A830EF32-F1
#
_cell.length_a   1.000
_cell.length_b   1.000
_cell.length_c   1.000
_cell.angle_alpha   90.00
_cell.angle_beta   90.00
_cell.angle_gamma   90.00
#
_symmetry.space_group_name_H-M   'P 1'
#
loop_
_entity.id
_entity.type
_entity.pdbx_description
1 polymer ?
#
loop_
_entity_poly.entity_id
_entity_poly.type
_entity_poly.pdbx_seq_one_letter_code
_entity_poly.pdbx_strand_id
1 'polypeptide(L)'
;MFVTLRRFGPVALIPAAWITAGAATVGFLRTDGMLIAHLVMVGFITFFLVTGWRRMADGALRAWRAVLVVGLGLTLTGVAGFIGPVSGPTLRGVSLVGWMVVPAAGLAHTARELPGAAVVYAGGAAMALLGAAVFVWTLASAGQPLVWPSVGLVAAGHTVGIVDAARR
;
A
#
# COMPACT_ATOMS: atom_id res chain seq x y z
N MET A 1 -8.05 12.29 22.67
CA MET A 1 -8.27 10.91 22.16
C MET A 1 -8.32 10.84 20.63
N PHE A 2 -9.16 11.63 19.95
CA PHE A 2 -9.32 11.58 18.49
C PHE A 2 -8.04 11.92 17.70
N VAL A 3 -7.25 12.90 18.17
CA VAL A 3 -5.97 13.29 17.54
C VAL A 3 -4.94 12.15 17.59
N THR A 4 -4.80 11.48 18.75
CA THR A 4 -3.90 10.33 18.92
C THR A 4 -4.31 9.15 18.05
N LEU A 5 -5.61 8.84 18.00
CA LEU A 5 -6.12 7.76 17.16
C LEU A 5 -5.89 8.05 15.67
N ARG A 6 -6.07 9.30 15.22
CA ARG A 6 -5.78 9.70 13.84
C ARG A 6 -4.29 9.63 13.50
N ARG A 7 -3.42 9.95 14.46
CA ARG A 7 -1.96 9.96 14.30
C ARG A 7 -1.37 8.56 14.23
N PHE A 8 -1.84 7.64 15.08
CA PHE A 8 -1.29 6.28 15.19
C PHE A 8 -2.15 5.19 14.54
N GLY A 9 -3.39 5.48 14.15
CA GLY A 9 -4.27 4.52 13.47
C GLY A 9 -3.60 3.84 12.27
N PRO A 10 -2.95 4.59 11.35
CA PRO A 10 -2.24 4.01 10.22
C PRO A 10 -1.14 2.99 10.60
N VAL A 11 -0.51 3.14 11.78
CA VAL A 11 0.56 2.23 12.25
C VAL A 11 0.05 0.80 12.40
N ALA A 12 -1.20 0.62 12.86
CA ALA A 12 -1.81 -0.70 12.99
C ALA A 12 -2.53 -1.13 11.70
N LEU A 13 -3.15 -0.18 10.99
CA LEU A 13 -3.95 -0.48 9.79
C LEU A 13 -3.09 -0.96 8.62
N ILE A 14 -1.88 -0.42 8.43
CA ILE A 14 -0.99 -0.80 7.32
C ILE A 14 -0.57 -2.29 7.43
N PRO A 15 -0.03 -2.78 8.56
CA PRO A 15 0.23 -4.21 8.74
C PRO A 15 -1.01 -5.08 8.59
N ALA A 16 -2.15 -4.66 9.15
CA ALA A 16 -3.40 -5.44 9.05
C ALA A 16 -3.86 -5.58 7.59
N ALA A 17 -3.75 -4.52 6.78
CA ALA A 17 -4.06 -4.57 5.36
C ALA A 17 -3.15 -5.55 4.61
N TRP A 18 -1.86 -5.57 4.91
CA TRP A 18 -0.92 -6.52 4.28
C TRP A 18 -1.15 -7.97 4.71
N ILE A 19 -1.46 -8.23 5.98
CA ILE A 19 -1.85 -9.56 6.46
C ILE A 19 -3.08 -10.04 5.70
N THR A 20 -4.08 -9.17 5.56
CA THR A 20 -5.32 -9.46 4.81
C THR A 20 -5.02 -9.78 3.34
N ALA A 21 -4.15 -9.00 2.69
CA ALA A 21 -3.75 -9.23 1.30
C ALA A 21 -2.97 -10.55 1.14
N GLY A 22 -2.05 -10.87 2.06
CA GLY A 22 -1.33 -12.14 2.09
C GLY A 22 -2.28 -13.33 2.26
N ALA A 23 -3.20 -13.25 3.22
CA ALA A 23 -4.23 -14.26 3.46
C ALA A 23 -5.13 -14.47 2.23
N ALA A 24 -5.52 -13.39 1.55
CA ALA A 24 -6.28 -13.48 0.30
C ALA A 24 -5.48 -14.17 -0.82
N THR A 25 -4.18 -13.89 -0.92
CA THR A 25 -3.30 -14.46 -1.96
C THR A 25 -3.19 -15.98 -1.82
N VAL A 26 -3.12 -16.50 -0.59
CA VAL A 26 -3.06 -17.94 -0.32
C VAL A 26 -4.45 -18.60 -0.17
N GLY A 27 -5.53 -17.87 -0.46
CA GLY A 27 -6.89 -18.43 -0.53
C GLY A 27 -7.66 -18.51 0.80
N PHE A 28 -7.20 -17.89 1.89
CA PHE A 28 -7.91 -17.90 3.18
C PHE A 28 -9.11 -16.95 3.24
N LEU A 29 -9.26 -16.03 2.28
CA LEU A 29 -10.33 -15.03 2.28
C LEU A 29 -11.25 -15.18 1.08
N ARG A 30 -12.54 -14.96 1.31
CA ARG A 30 -13.56 -14.96 0.26
C ARG A 30 -13.45 -13.73 -0.65
N THR A 31 -13.77 -13.94 -1.91
CA THR A 31 -13.78 -12.91 -2.97
C THR A 31 -14.70 -11.73 -2.63
N ASP A 32 -15.89 -11.99 -2.09
CA ASP A 32 -16.87 -10.95 -1.71
C ASP A 32 -16.30 -9.97 -0.68
N GLY A 33 -15.60 -10.49 0.33
CA GLY A 33 -14.95 -9.68 1.36
C GLY A 33 -13.82 -8.80 0.79
N MET A 34 -13.09 -9.30 -0.21
CA MET A 34 -12.04 -8.54 -0.89
C MET A 34 -12.60 -7.43 -1.76
N LEU A 35 -13.74 -7.65 -2.42
CA LEU A 35 -14.44 -6.59 -3.14
C LEU A 35 -14.86 -5.47 -2.17
N ILE A 36 -15.48 -5.82 -1.04
CA ILE A 36 -15.88 -4.84 -0.01
C ILE A 36 -14.65 -4.07 0.50
N ALA A 37 -13.54 -4.75 0.78
CA ALA A 37 -12.30 -4.12 1.21
C ALA A 37 -11.77 -3.10 0.19
N HIS A 38 -11.82 -3.42 -1.11
CA HIS A 38 -11.44 -2.48 -2.17
C HIS A 38 -12.37 -1.27 -2.22
N LEU A 39 -13.69 -1.47 -2.13
CA LEU A 39 -14.66 -0.36 -2.14
C LEU A 39 -14.47 0.58 -0.94
N VAL A 40 -14.23 0.03 0.26
CA VAL A 40 -13.90 0.81 1.45
C VAL A 40 -12.61 1.61 1.24
N MET A 41 -11.58 0.99 0.65
CA MET A 41 -10.31 1.65 0.34
C MET A 41 -10.48 2.78 -0.69
N VAL A 42 -11.28 2.58 -1.74
CA VAL A 42 -11.66 3.65 -2.70
C VAL A 42 -12.28 4.83 -1.97
N GLY A 43 -13.22 4.56 -1.06
CA GLY A 43 -13.89 5.59 -0.25
C GLY A 43 -12.88 6.39 0.59
N PHE A 44 -12.00 5.72 1.33
CA PHE A 44 -10.98 6.38 2.14
C PHE A 44 -9.99 7.20 1.31
N ILE A 45 -9.45 6.64 0.23
CA ILE A 45 -8.49 7.34 -0.62
C ILE A 45 -9.14 8.58 -1.24
N THR A 46 -10.36 8.45 -1.76
CA THR A 46 -11.10 9.57 -2.34
C THR A 46 -11.33 10.65 -1.30
N PHE A 47 -11.76 10.28 -0.08
CA PHE A 47 -11.94 11.21 1.02
C PHE A 47 -10.64 11.97 1.35
N PHE A 48 -9.51 11.27 1.49
CA PHE A 48 -8.21 11.90 1.78
C PHE A 48 -7.70 12.78 0.63
N LEU A 49 -7.90 12.36 -0.63
CA LEU A 49 -7.56 13.16 -1.79
C LEU A 49 -8.36 14.46 -1.82
N VAL A 50 -9.69 14.38 -1.70
CA VAL A 50 -10.56 15.57 -1.79
C VAL A 50 -10.31 16.54 -0.62
N THR A 51 -10.22 16.03 0.60
CA THR A 51 -10.05 16.89 1.81
C THR A 51 -8.62 17.36 2.03
N GLY A 52 -7.63 16.62 1.53
CA GLY A 52 -6.21 16.87 1.72
C GLY A 52 -5.52 17.54 0.52
N TRP A 53 -6.18 17.67 -0.64
CA TRP A 53 -5.55 18.05 -1.92
C TRP A 53 -4.60 19.24 -1.82
N ARG A 54 -5.10 20.36 -1.28
CA ARG A 54 -4.34 21.62 -1.17
C ARG A 54 -3.21 21.54 -0.13
N ARG A 55 -3.37 20.72 0.92
CA ARG A 55 -2.36 20.54 1.98
C ARG A 55 -1.19 19.70 1.51
N MET A 56 -1.40 18.90 0.45
CA MET A 56 -0.39 18.05 -0.16
C MET A 56 0.22 18.68 -1.42
N ALA A 57 0.28 20.02 -1.50
CA ALA A 57 0.82 20.71 -2.66
C ALA A 57 2.36 20.67 -2.73
N ASP A 58 3.03 20.60 -1.58
CA ASP A 58 4.46 20.85 -1.45
C ASP A 58 5.21 19.76 -0.66
N GLY A 59 6.53 19.78 -0.77
CA GLY A 59 7.46 18.88 -0.08
C GLY A 59 7.14 17.40 -0.29
N ALA A 60 7.42 16.58 0.73
CA ALA A 60 7.13 15.15 0.71
C ALA A 60 5.65 14.83 0.43
N LEU A 61 4.73 15.64 0.95
CA LEU A 61 3.29 15.41 0.79
C LEU A 61 2.85 15.50 -0.68
N ARG A 62 3.56 16.27 -1.53
CA ARG A 62 3.30 16.31 -2.97
C ARG A 62 3.44 14.94 -3.63
N ALA A 63 4.46 14.16 -3.25
CA ALA A 63 4.61 12.79 -3.74
C ALA A 63 3.51 11.88 -3.18
N TRP A 64 3.12 12.04 -1.92
CA TRP A 64 2.03 11.27 -1.33
C TRP A 64 0.67 11.57 -1.98
N ARG A 65 0.43 12.80 -2.46
CA ARG A 65 -0.73 13.11 -3.31
C ARG A 65 -0.71 12.27 -4.58
N ALA A 66 0.44 12.19 -5.26
CA ALA A 66 0.57 11.35 -6.45
C ALA A 66 0.38 9.85 -6.14
N VAL A 67 0.93 9.37 -5.03
CA VAL A 67 0.71 8.01 -4.51
C VAL A 67 -0.78 7.73 -4.34
N LEU A 68 -1.53 8.66 -3.74
CA LEU A 68 -2.97 8.49 -3.54
C LEU A 68 -3.75 8.53 -4.87
N VAL A 69 -3.40 9.41 -5.81
CA VAL A 69 -4.06 9.47 -7.12
C VAL A 69 -3.83 8.18 -7.91
N VAL A 70 -2.57 7.75 -8.02
CA VAL A 70 -2.22 6.50 -8.72
C VAL A 70 -2.81 5.30 -7.97
N GLY A 71 -2.72 5.30 -6.64
CA GLY A 71 -3.29 4.27 -5.77
C GLY A 71 -4.82 4.16 -5.91
N LEU A 72 -5.53 5.27 -6.11
CA LEU A 72 -6.96 5.24 -6.41
C LEU A 72 -7.22 4.50 -7.73
N GLY A 73 -6.47 4.83 -8.79
CA GLY A 73 -6.56 4.13 -10.07
C GLY A 73 -6.25 2.64 -9.98
N LEU A 74 -5.22 2.27 -9.21
CA LEU A 74 -4.87 0.86 -8.93
C LEU A 74 -5.99 0.16 -8.17
N THR A 75 -6.57 0.81 -7.17
CA THR A 75 -7.66 0.24 -6.37
C THR A 75 -8.91 0.02 -7.23
N LEU A 76 -9.25 0.98 -8.09
CA LEU A 76 -10.35 0.85 -9.05
C LEU A 76 -10.09 -0.27 -10.07
N THR A 77 -8.84 -0.43 -10.51
CA THR A 77 -8.40 -1.60 -11.29
C THR A 77 -8.67 -2.90 -10.52
N GLY A 78 -8.37 -2.93 -9.22
CA GLY A 78 -8.69 -4.06 -8.34
C GLY A 78 -10.19 -4.34 -8.26
N VAL A 79 -11.03 -3.30 -8.11
CA VAL A 79 -12.50 -3.42 -8.15
C VAL A 79 -12.97 -4.03 -9.47
N ALA A 80 -12.51 -3.51 -10.62
CA ALA A 80 -12.80 -4.07 -11.93
C ALA A 80 -12.32 -5.53 -12.07
N GLY A 81 -11.29 -5.92 -11.32
CA GLY A 81 -10.85 -7.32 -11.21
C GLY A 81 -11.87 -8.25 -10.53
N PHE A 82 -12.88 -7.74 -9.83
CA PHE A 82 -13.94 -8.52 -9.21
C PHE A 82 -15.28 -8.46 -9.95
N ILE A 83 -15.54 -7.38 -10.71
CA ILE A 83 -16.86 -7.13 -11.32
C ILE A 83 -16.73 -6.74 -12.79
N GLY A 84 -17.75 -7.10 -13.58
CA GLY A 84 -17.86 -6.69 -14.98
C GLY A 84 -17.08 -7.56 -15.97
N PRO A 85 -17.08 -7.17 -17.26
CA PRO A 85 -16.64 -8.01 -18.38
C PRO A 85 -15.12 -8.24 -18.44
N VAL A 86 -14.33 -7.42 -17.74
CA VAL A 86 -12.86 -7.53 -17.69
C VAL A 86 -12.35 -8.13 -16.38
N SER A 87 -13.25 -8.67 -15.56
CA SER A 87 -12.90 -9.25 -14.26
C SER A 87 -11.91 -10.40 -14.39
N GLY A 88 -10.98 -10.52 -13.44
CA GLY A 88 -9.93 -11.51 -13.52
C GLY A 88 -8.78 -11.33 -12.54
N PRO A 89 -7.97 -12.37 -12.35
CA PRO A 89 -6.83 -12.36 -11.43
C PRO A 89 -5.77 -11.33 -11.82
N THR A 90 -5.60 -11.03 -13.11
CA THR A 90 -4.63 -10.07 -13.61
C THR A 90 -4.85 -8.67 -13.04
N LEU A 91 -6.08 -8.14 -13.09
CA LEU A 91 -6.38 -6.80 -12.57
C LEU A 91 -6.23 -6.72 -11.04
N ARG A 92 -6.58 -7.81 -10.33
CA ARG A 92 -6.36 -7.92 -8.88
C ARG A 92 -4.86 -7.94 -8.55
N GLY A 93 -4.07 -8.67 -9.34
CA GLY A 93 -2.61 -8.69 -9.23
C GLY A 93 -1.97 -7.32 -9.50
N VAL A 94 -2.44 -6.62 -10.54
CA VAL A 94 -2.00 -5.24 -10.85
C VAL A 94 -2.29 -4.29 -9.69
N SER A 95 -3.50 -4.35 -9.13
CA SER A 95 -3.85 -3.56 -7.93
C SER A 95 -2.90 -3.86 -6.76
N LEU A 96 -2.71 -5.14 -6.44
CA LEU A 96 -1.91 -5.59 -5.32
C LEU A 96 -0.42 -5.20 -5.46
N VAL A 97 0.21 -5.57 -6.58
CA VAL A 97 1.63 -5.26 -6.84
C VAL A 97 1.83 -3.76 -6.98
N GLY A 98 0.90 -3.06 -7.62
CA GLY A 98 0.93 -1.59 -7.70
C GLY A 98 0.96 -0.95 -6.31
N TRP A 99 0.17 -1.44 -5.36
CA TRP A 99 0.20 -0.98 -3.96
C TRP A 99 1.47 -1.36 -3.20
N MET A 100 2.21 -2.38 -3.64
CA MET A 100 3.54 -2.67 -3.07
C MET A 100 4.60 -1.66 -3.57
N VAL A 101 4.50 -1.22 -4.83
CA VAL A 101 5.54 -0.41 -5.48
C VAL A 101 5.31 1.09 -5.32
N VAL A 102 4.08 1.58 -5.51
CA VAL A 102 3.80 3.02 -5.56
C VAL A 102 4.16 3.74 -4.24
N PRO A 103 3.80 3.21 -3.05
CA PRO A 103 4.23 3.84 -1.80
C PRO A 103 5.74 3.83 -1.59
N ALA A 104 6.46 2.83 -2.14
CA ALA A 104 7.92 2.81 -2.10
C ALA A 104 8.53 4.02 -2.85
N ALA A 105 7.93 4.45 -3.96
CA ALA A 105 8.33 5.68 -4.63
C ALA A 105 8.07 6.93 -3.77
N GLY A 106 6.94 6.97 -3.05
CA GLY A 106 6.65 8.02 -2.06
C GLY A 106 7.66 8.07 -0.92
N LEU A 107 8.05 6.91 -0.38
CA LEU A 107 9.09 6.78 0.63
C LEU A 107 10.45 7.26 0.09
N ALA A 108 10.85 6.81 -1.11
CA ALA A 108 12.11 7.22 -1.73
C ALA A 108 12.18 8.74 -1.97
N HIS A 109 11.08 9.36 -2.38
CA HIS A 109 10.99 10.82 -2.48
C HIS A 109 11.09 11.49 -1.11
N THR A 110 10.38 10.97 -0.11
CA THR A 110 10.42 11.49 1.27
C THR A 110 11.83 11.45 1.85
N ALA A 111 12.63 10.44 1.52
CA ALA A 111 14.03 10.35 1.93
C ALA A 111 14.89 11.52 1.43
N ARG A 112 14.58 12.07 0.24
CA ARG A 112 15.27 13.23 -0.33
C ARG A 112 14.84 14.54 0.33
N GLU A 113 13.57 14.64 0.68
CA GLU A 113 12.97 15.82 1.32
C GLU A 113 13.32 15.91 2.82
N LEU A 114 13.65 14.78 3.46
CA LEU A 114 13.97 14.70 4.89
C LEU A 114 15.34 14.03 5.13
N PRO A 115 16.46 14.75 4.95
CA PRO A 115 17.80 14.18 5.14
C PRO A 115 18.02 13.54 6.51
N GLY A 116 17.48 14.15 7.57
CA GLY A 116 17.57 13.61 8.95
C GLY A 116 16.79 12.31 9.19
N ALA A 117 15.98 11.87 8.24
CA ALA A 117 15.25 10.60 8.28
C ALA A 117 15.51 9.73 7.03
N ALA A 118 16.49 10.10 6.20
CA ALA A 118 16.68 9.51 4.88
C ALA A 118 16.86 7.98 4.93
N VAL A 119 17.62 7.48 5.91
CA VAL A 119 17.85 6.03 6.09
C VAL A 119 16.54 5.28 6.36
N VAL A 120 15.64 5.86 7.17
CA VAL A 120 14.34 5.26 7.51
C VAL A 120 13.47 5.13 6.26
N TYR A 121 13.35 6.23 5.50
CA TYR A 121 12.50 6.25 4.31
C TYR A 121 13.10 5.50 3.12
N ALA A 122 14.41 5.62 2.87
CA ALA A 122 15.08 4.87 1.80
C ALA A 122 15.15 3.37 2.11
N GLY A 123 15.44 3.00 3.36
CA GLY A 123 15.40 1.61 3.81
C GLY A 123 14.00 1.02 3.69
N GLY A 124 12.97 1.76 4.11
CA GLY A 124 11.57 1.34 3.94
C GLY A 124 11.18 1.16 2.48
N ALA A 125 11.62 2.06 1.59
CA ALA A 125 11.43 1.94 0.15
C ALA A 125 12.12 0.69 -0.42
N ALA A 126 13.39 0.44 -0.05
CA ALA A 126 14.15 -0.72 -0.51
C ALA A 126 13.51 -2.04 -0.04
N MET A 127 13.06 -2.11 1.22
CA MET A 127 12.33 -3.28 1.74
C MET A 127 11.04 -3.53 0.97
N ALA A 128 10.26 -2.49 0.69
CA ALA A 128 9.02 -2.60 -0.06
C ALA A 128 9.26 -3.06 -1.51
N LEU A 129 10.28 -2.51 -2.19
CA LEU A 129 10.62 -2.95 -3.55
C LEU A 129 11.16 -4.38 -3.60
N LEU A 130 12.00 -4.76 -2.63
CA LEU A 130 12.47 -6.14 -2.51
C LEU A 130 11.30 -7.09 -2.25
N GLY A 131 10.41 -6.74 -1.32
CA GLY A 131 9.19 -7.49 -1.06
C GLY A 131 8.32 -7.64 -2.31
N ALA A 132 8.10 -6.56 -3.06
CA ALA A 132 7.35 -6.58 -4.31
C ALA A 132 7.99 -7.50 -5.37
N ALA A 133 9.32 -7.44 -5.54
CA ALA A 133 10.04 -8.29 -6.48
C ALA A 133 9.94 -9.78 -6.11
N VAL A 134 10.13 -10.12 -4.83
CA VAL A 134 9.96 -11.49 -4.31
C VAL A 134 8.50 -11.93 -4.46
N PHE A 135 7.53 -11.02 -4.28
CA PHE A 135 6.11 -11.33 -4.45
C PHE A 135 5.77 -11.67 -5.91
N VAL A 136 6.24 -10.89 -6.88
CA VAL A 136 6.03 -11.20 -8.31
C VAL A 136 6.65 -12.55 -8.67
N TRP A 137 7.87 -12.81 -8.19
CA TRP A 137 8.53 -14.09 -8.41
C TRP A 137 7.78 -15.26 -7.77
N THR A 138 7.26 -15.10 -6.54
CA THR A 138 6.52 -16.17 -5.86
C THR A 138 5.19 -16.47 -6.53
N LEU A 139 4.54 -15.50 -7.17
CA LEU A 139 3.31 -15.73 -7.93
C LEU A 139 3.53 -16.57 -9.20
N ALA A 140 4.73 -16.49 -9.78
CA ALA A 140 5.13 -17.32 -10.93
C ALA A 140 5.63 -18.72 -10.52
N SER A 141 5.74 -19.00 -9.22
CA SER A 141 6.34 -20.23 -8.69
C SER A 141 5.28 -21.18 -8.13
N ALA A 142 5.43 -22.48 -8.40
CA ALA A 142 4.53 -23.50 -7.87
C ALA A 142 4.49 -23.47 -6.33
N GLY A 143 3.28 -23.51 -5.76
CA GLY A 143 3.07 -23.50 -4.30
C GLY A 143 3.29 -22.15 -3.61
N GLN A 144 3.69 -21.10 -4.34
CA GLN A 144 3.83 -19.73 -3.84
C GLN A 144 4.64 -19.61 -2.52
N PRO A 145 5.87 -20.16 -2.47
CA PRO A 145 6.60 -20.42 -1.22
C PRO A 145 6.96 -19.16 -0.42
N LEU A 146 7.01 -18.00 -1.05
CA LEU A 146 7.50 -16.76 -0.44
C LEU A 146 6.43 -15.67 -0.29
N VAL A 147 5.13 -16.00 -0.35
CA VAL A 147 4.05 -15.01 -0.14
C VAL A 147 4.19 -14.29 1.20
N TRP A 148 4.34 -15.03 2.31
CA TRP A 148 4.44 -14.40 3.62
C TRP A 148 5.72 -13.59 3.84
N PRO A 149 6.93 -14.10 3.50
CA PRO A 149 8.14 -13.28 3.55
C PRO A 149 8.08 -12.00 2.71
N SER A 150 7.56 -12.09 1.48
CA SER A 150 7.45 -10.92 0.60
C SER A 150 6.46 -9.89 1.12
N VAL A 151 5.25 -10.31 1.51
CA VAL A 151 4.26 -9.45 2.17
C VAL A 151 4.81 -8.84 3.45
N GLY A 152 5.57 -9.61 4.25
CA GLY A 152 6.22 -9.14 5.46
C GLY A 152 7.24 -8.02 5.21
N LEU A 153 8.05 -8.15 4.16
CA LEU A 153 9.00 -7.10 3.74
C LEU A 153 8.29 -5.82 3.34
N VAL A 154 7.22 -5.91 2.54
CA VAL A 154 6.41 -4.74 2.15
C VAL A 154 5.74 -4.10 3.36
N ALA A 155 5.12 -4.91 4.22
CA ALA A 155 4.48 -4.44 5.43
C ALA A 155 5.46 -3.69 6.33
N ALA A 156 6.64 -4.27 6.58
CA ALA A 156 7.68 -3.62 7.37
C ALA A 156 8.15 -2.31 6.74
N GLY A 157 8.45 -2.32 5.43
CA GLY A 157 8.92 -1.13 4.72
C GLY A 157 7.93 0.04 4.77
N HIS A 158 6.64 -0.22 4.53
CA HIS A 158 5.61 0.80 4.63
C HIS A 158 5.35 1.25 6.07
N THR A 159 5.36 0.32 7.02
CA THR A 159 5.05 0.63 8.42
C THR A 159 6.13 1.48 9.08
N VAL A 160 7.41 1.25 8.78
CA VAL A 160 8.53 2.02 9.34
C VAL A 160 8.40 3.51 9.00
N GLY A 161 8.07 3.85 7.75
CA GLY A 161 7.82 5.24 7.34
C GLY A 161 6.61 5.87 8.04
N ILE A 162 5.54 5.10 8.24
CA ILE A 162 4.34 5.57 8.94
C ILE A 162 4.59 5.78 10.44
N VAL A 163 5.38 4.91 11.08
CA VAL A 163 5.77 5.06 12.48
C VAL A 163 6.63 6.30 12.69
N ASP A 164 7.61 6.56 11.81
CA ASP A 164 8.43 7.77 11.87
C ASP A 164 7.57 9.03 11.68
N ALA A 165 6.72 9.06 10.65
CA ALA A 165 5.80 10.17 10.41
C ALA A 165 4.84 10.41 11.58
N ALA A 166 4.38 9.35 12.25
CA ALA A 166 3.49 9.47 13.41
C ALA A 166 4.20 9.97 14.68
N ARG A 167 5.53 9.88 14.77
CA ARG A 167 6.30 10.32 15.95
C ARG A 167 6.82 11.76 15.82
N ARG A 168 6.92 12.27 14.59
CA ARG A 168 7.26 13.66 14.29
C ARG A 168 6.04 14.55 14.41
#